data_AF-A0A822BKQ2-F1
#
_entry.id   AF-A0A822BKQ2-F1
#
_cell.length_a   1.000
_cell.length_b   1.000
_cell.length_c   1.000
_cell.angle_alpha   90.00
_cell.angle_beta   90.00
_cell.angle_gamma   90.00
#
_symmetry.space_group_name_H-M   'P 1'
#
loop_
_entity.id
_entity.type
_entity.pdbx_description
1 polymer ?
#
loop_
_entity_poly.entity_id
_entity_poly.type
_entity_poly.pdbx_seq_one_letter_code
_entity_poly.pdbx_strand_id
1 'polypeptide(L)'
;LIGTQNIDTIFNYHYFLTDLFKQLTTLYQDQFGKKTGKLTVYCGQQINAQELEKLKINQGRLTSINTFFSISTSCSVAVDFSDNGEHQSMGIGSVVFEIDIDLNPSILDLGVLLSKIGDFERAKRFYQRLLVELPLDYIDLGVLYNNLGEIYRQQGYLNETMKYYKKAINELIEPVGFHDEWFAIVHSNIGMVFDARSELFSTIYNGMATIFQRQVLPTSHPSIATTYMNMGLLYYAMQNISLTLGHIHKALEIFLGVLPKNHPQLAVTYISIGVLYDYQDRDFEAIDYYLKAEQIIDQSVLAPDHKLREDIY
;
A
#
# COMPACT_ATOMS: atom_id res chain seq x y z
N LEU A 1 9.95 33.77 4.45
CA LEU A 1 8.64 33.56 5.13
C LEU A 1 7.57 32.99 4.17
N ILE A 2 7.90 31.99 3.34
CA ILE A 2 6.98 31.46 2.28
C ILE A 2 6.36 30.10 2.71
N GLY A 3 6.41 29.76 3.99
CA GLY A 3 6.28 28.37 4.44
C GLY A 3 4.87 27.81 4.63
N THR A 4 3.85 28.64 4.89
CA THR A 4 2.59 28.14 5.46
C THR A 4 1.34 28.34 4.61
N GLN A 5 1.27 29.37 3.75
CA GLN A 5 0.08 29.68 2.94
C GLN A 5 -0.17 28.72 1.75
N ASN A 6 0.85 27.96 1.32
CA ASN A 6 0.74 27.15 0.11
C ASN A 6 -0.03 25.83 0.34
N ILE A 7 0.07 25.21 1.53
CA ILE A 7 -0.65 23.95 1.79
C ILE A 7 -2.16 24.17 1.86
N ASP A 8 -2.63 25.24 2.49
CA ASP A 8 -4.07 25.49 2.61
C ASP A 8 -4.69 25.78 1.24
N THR A 9 -3.96 26.52 0.40
CA THR A 9 -4.32 26.76 -1.00
C THR A 9 -4.30 25.46 -1.80
N ILE A 10 -3.21 24.68 -1.75
CA ILE A 10 -3.08 23.39 -2.43
C ILE A 10 -4.15 22.40 -1.96
N PHE A 11 -4.47 22.35 -0.67
CA PHE A 11 -5.49 21.46 -0.12
C PHE A 11 -6.88 21.82 -0.63
N ASN A 12 -7.23 23.11 -0.62
CA ASN A 12 -8.51 23.59 -1.14
C ASN A 12 -8.61 23.39 -2.67
N TYR A 13 -7.52 23.64 -3.41
CA TYR A 13 -7.46 23.37 -4.85
C TYR A 13 -7.48 21.87 -5.15
N HIS A 14 -6.84 21.04 -4.33
CA HIS A 14 -6.86 19.59 -4.50
C HIS A 14 -8.26 19.04 -4.21
N TYR A 15 -8.92 19.48 -3.13
CA TYR A 15 -10.31 19.15 -2.86
C TYR A 15 -11.21 19.56 -4.03
N PHE A 16 -11.06 20.79 -4.53
CA PHE A 16 -11.77 21.28 -5.70
C PHE A 16 -11.48 20.47 -6.97
N LEU A 17 -10.22 20.13 -7.22
CA LEU A 17 -9.82 19.32 -8.38
C LEU A 17 -10.34 17.89 -8.26
N THR A 18 -10.26 17.26 -7.08
CA THR A 18 -10.80 15.92 -6.83
C THR A 18 -12.32 15.91 -6.98
N ASP A 19 -13.02 16.93 -6.49
CA ASP A 19 -14.46 17.08 -6.68
C ASP A 19 -14.81 17.32 -8.16
N LEU A 20 -14.05 18.18 -8.85
CA LEU A 20 -14.18 18.41 -10.29
C LEU A 20 -13.91 17.13 -11.09
N PHE A 21 -12.86 16.38 -10.76
CA PHE A 21 -12.53 15.11 -11.41
C PHE A 21 -13.60 14.07 -11.12
N LYS A 22 -14.11 13.99 -9.88
CA LYS A 22 -15.23 13.10 -9.53
C LYS A 22 -16.48 13.45 -10.34
N GLN A 23 -16.82 14.72 -10.45
CA GLN A 23 -17.94 15.20 -11.27
C GLN A 23 -17.72 14.90 -12.76
N LEU A 24 -16.51 15.13 -13.30
CA LEU A 24 -16.14 14.78 -14.67
C LEU A 24 -16.22 13.28 -14.90
N THR A 25 -15.76 12.46 -13.96
CA THR A 25 -15.85 11.00 -14.02
C THR A 25 -17.31 10.54 -13.97
N THR A 26 -18.15 11.13 -13.11
CA THR A 26 -19.59 10.84 -13.07
C THR A 26 -20.26 11.20 -14.39
N LEU A 27 -20.04 12.41 -14.90
CA LEU A 27 -20.58 12.85 -16.20
C LEU A 27 -20.10 11.96 -17.35
N TYR A 28 -18.82 11.58 -17.35
CA TYR A 28 -18.24 10.68 -18.34
C TYR A 28 -18.87 9.28 -18.26
N GLN A 29 -19.07 8.75 -17.05
CA GLN A 29 -19.72 7.46 -16.83
C GLN A 29 -21.20 7.49 -17.25
N ASP A 30 -21.90 8.59 -16.99
CA ASP A 30 -23.29 8.79 -17.38
C ASP A 30 -23.43 8.89 -18.92
N GLN A 31 -22.45 9.49 -19.59
CA GLN A 31 -22.50 9.75 -21.02
C GLN A 31 -21.95 8.59 -21.88
N PHE A 32 -20.97 7.83 -21.37
CA PHE A 32 -20.24 6.81 -22.15
C PHE A 32 -20.24 5.41 -21.50
N GLY A 33 -20.94 5.23 -20.39
CA GLY A 33 -21.02 3.99 -19.61
C GLY A 33 -19.90 3.84 -18.58
N LYS A 34 -20.01 2.85 -17.69
CA LYS A 34 -19.01 2.55 -16.64
C LYS A 34 -17.67 2.10 -17.25
N LYS A 35 -16.82 3.04 -17.60
CA LYS A 35 -15.40 2.81 -17.88
C LYS A 35 -14.57 3.30 -16.70
N THR A 36 -13.76 2.41 -16.16
CA THR A 36 -12.71 2.72 -15.17
C THR A 36 -11.37 2.77 -15.90
N GLY A 37 -10.55 3.80 -15.67
CA GLY A 37 -9.21 3.90 -16.27
C GLY A 37 -8.75 5.34 -16.53
N LYS A 38 -7.64 5.48 -17.26
CA LYS A 38 -7.12 6.77 -17.71
C LYS A 38 -7.95 7.33 -18.87
N LEU A 39 -8.21 8.63 -18.84
CA LEU A 39 -8.79 9.39 -19.95
C LEU A 39 -7.71 10.29 -20.53
N THR A 40 -7.32 10.01 -21.77
CA THR A 40 -6.45 10.93 -22.52
C THR A 40 -7.31 11.99 -23.18
N VAL A 41 -7.04 13.25 -22.87
CA VAL A 41 -7.60 14.41 -23.55
C VAL A 41 -6.50 15.23 -24.20
N TYR A 42 -6.85 15.92 -25.27
CA TYR A 42 -5.97 16.78 -26.03
C TYR A 42 -6.42 18.22 -25.87
N CYS A 43 -5.47 19.11 -25.63
CA CYS A 43 -5.69 20.54 -25.64
C CYS A 43 -4.80 21.17 -26.72
N GLY A 44 -5.42 21.78 -27.73
CA GLY A 44 -4.72 22.56 -28.73
C GLY A 44 -4.64 24.02 -28.33
N GLN A 45 -3.47 24.63 -28.46
CA GLN A 45 -3.27 26.04 -28.15
C GLN A 45 -2.27 26.72 -29.07
N GLN A 46 -2.55 27.98 -29.41
CA GLN A 46 -1.58 28.88 -30.05
C GLN A 46 -0.65 29.49 -28.99
N ILE A 47 0.65 29.41 -29.24
CA ILE A 47 1.69 29.92 -28.35
C ILE A 47 2.67 30.77 -29.18
N ASN A 48 3.10 31.91 -28.65
CA ASN A 48 4.11 32.72 -29.34
C ASN A 48 5.50 32.06 -29.29
N ALA A 49 6.39 32.39 -30.22
CA ALA A 49 7.71 31.77 -30.35
C ALA A 49 8.56 31.92 -29.08
N GLN A 50 8.43 33.01 -28.33
CA GLN A 50 9.18 33.22 -27.09
C GLN A 50 8.73 32.29 -25.97
N GLU A 51 7.43 32.05 -25.83
CA GLU A 51 6.85 31.09 -24.89
C GLU A 51 7.14 29.66 -25.29
N LEU A 52 7.11 29.35 -26.59
CA LEU A 52 7.50 28.04 -27.11
C LEU A 52 8.96 27.72 -26.80
N GLU A 53 9.87 28.69 -26.99
CA GLU A 53 11.28 28.53 -26.60
C GLU A 53 11.44 28.39 -25.08
N LYS A 54 10.67 29.13 -24.27
CA LYS A 54 10.66 28.93 -22.81
C LYS A 54 10.21 27.52 -22.42
N LEU A 55 9.23 26.94 -23.12
CA LEU A 55 8.80 25.56 -22.87
C LEU A 55 9.89 24.54 -23.21
N LYS A 56 10.55 24.70 -24.35
CA LYS A 56 11.68 23.84 -24.75
C LYS A 56 12.83 23.91 -23.75
N ILE A 57 13.21 25.11 -23.31
CA ILE A 57 14.32 25.31 -22.35
C ILE A 57 13.98 24.72 -20.97
N ASN A 58 12.71 24.76 -20.56
CA ASN A 58 12.28 24.26 -19.26
C ASN A 58 11.75 22.82 -19.29
N GLN A 59 12.09 22.04 -20.32
CA GLN A 59 11.72 20.63 -20.38
C GLN A 59 12.23 19.88 -19.13
N GLY A 60 11.32 19.23 -18.41
CA GLY A 60 11.63 18.56 -17.14
C GLY A 60 11.69 19.48 -15.91
N ARG A 61 11.31 20.76 -16.04
CA ARG A 61 11.22 21.73 -14.94
C ARG A 61 9.82 22.32 -14.83
N LEU A 62 9.49 22.87 -13.67
CA LEU A 62 8.21 23.55 -13.42
C LEU A 62 8.08 24.78 -14.34
N THR A 63 7.08 24.79 -15.21
CA THR A 63 6.76 25.91 -16.09
C THR A 63 5.31 26.33 -15.86
N SER A 64 5.08 27.62 -15.63
CA SER A 64 3.73 28.18 -15.51
C SER A 64 3.20 28.55 -16.90
N ILE A 65 2.04 28.02 -17.25
CA ILE A 65 1.28 28.39 -18.45
C ILE A 65 -0.08 28.88 -17.95
N ASN A 66 -0.37 30.17 -18.10
CA ASN A 66 -1.64 30.77 -17.67
C ASN A 66 -2.59 30.85 -18.87
N THR A 67 -3.32 29.77 -19.14
CA THR A 67 -4.42 29.80 -20.12
C THR A 67 -5.58 28.88 -19.73
N PHE A 68 -6.80 29.30 -20.08
CA PHE A 68 -8.00 28.48 -19.93
C PHE A 68 -7.98 27.37 -20.98
N PHE A 69 -7.93 26.11 -20.54
CA PHE A 69 -7.85 24.95 -21.43
C PHE A 69 -9.21 24.61 -22.04
N SER A 70 -9.33 24.66 -23.36
CA SER A 70 -10.38 23.94 -24.09
C SER A 70 -9.90 22.53 -24.40
N ILE A 71 -10.61 21.51 -23.92
CA ILE A 71 -10.20 20.10 -23.99
C ILE A 71 -11.10 19.29 -24.94
N SER A 72 -10.52 18.30 -25.61
CA SER A 72 -11.22 17.35 -26.50
C SER A 72 -10.65 15.94 -26.33
N THR A 73 -11.47 14.91 -26.47
CA THR A 73 -10.99 13.51 -26.54
C THR A 73 -10.41 13.14 -27.90
N SER A 74 -10.60 14.00 -28.91
CA SER A 74 -10.03 13.82 -30.24
C SER A 74 -8.82 14.73 -30.45
N CYS A 75 -7.68 14.10 -30.75
CA CYS A 75 -6.45 14.81 -31.12
C CYS A 75 -6.65 15.68 -32.37
N SER A 76 -7.41 15.21 -33.37
CA SER A 76 -7.66 15.98 -34.59
C SER A 76 -8.39 17.28 -34.31
N VAL A 77 -9.39 17.25 -33.41
CA VAL A 77 -10.15 18.44 -33.02
C VAL A 77 -9.27 19.43 -32.26
N ALA A 78 -8.34 18.94 -31.45
CA ALA A 78 -7.37 19.79 -30.76
C ALA A 78 -6.38 20.44 -31.74
N VAL A 79 -5.87 19.70 -32.72
CA VAL A 79 -5.02 20.21 -33.80
C VAL A 79 -5.75 21.30 -34.58
N ASP A 80 -6.96 21.00 -35.06
CA ASP A 80 -7.79 21.94 -35.82
C ASP A 80 -8.08 23.21 -35.02
N PHE A 81 -8.36 23.10 -33.73
CA PHE A 81 -8.57 24.25 -32.86
C PHE A 81 -7.29 25.10 -32.71
N SER A 82 -6.12 24.47 -32.58
CA SER A 82 -4.84 25.19 -32.47
C SER A 82 -4.42 25.91 -33.76
N ASP A 83 -4.80 25.36 -34.92
CA ASP A 83 -4.43 25.92 -36.22
C ASP A 83 -5.43 26.99 -36.71
N ASN A 84 -6.67 27.01 -36.21
CA ASN A 84 -7.74 27.92 -36.67
C ASN A 84 -7.84 29.28 -35.92
N GLY A 85 -6.95 29.59 -34.97
CA GLY A 85 -6.95 30.91 -34.33
C GLY A 85 -6.58 32.03 -35.30
N GLU A 86 -7.43 33.06 -35.40
CA GLU A 86 -7.53 34.09 -36.48
C GLU A 86 -6.28 34.95 -36.81
N HIS A 87 -5.09 34.66 -36.28
CA HIS A 87 -3.90 35.46 -36.57
C HIS A 87 -2.70 34.60 -36.99
N GLN A 88 -2.55 34.40 -38.30
CA GLN A 88 -1.27 34.06 -38.93
C GLN A 88 -0.31 35.26 -38.86
N SER A 89 0.03 35.73 -37.65
CA SER A 89 1.16 36.62 -37.44
C SER A 89 2.44 35.79 -37.37
N MET A 90 3.48 36.20 -38.11
CA MET A 90 4.80 35.57 -38.05
C MET A 90 5.26 35.42 -36.59
N GLY A 91 5.47 34.18 -36.14
CA GLY A 91 5.99 33.88 -34.79
C GLY A 91 4.99 33.26 -33.80
N ILE A 92 3.82 32.78 -34.25
CA ILE A 92 2.92 31.94 -33.45
C ILE A 92 3.09 30.48 -33.91
N GLY A 93 3.31 29.56 -32.97
CA GLY A 93 3.33 28.11 -33.20
C GLY A 93 2.13 27.43 -32.54
N SER A 94 1.61 26.37 -33.16
CA SER A 94 0.60 25.50 -32.55
C SER A 94 1.26 24.43 -31.68
N VAL A 95 0.72 24.23 -30.49
CA VAL A 95 1.11 23.17 -29.57
C VAL A 95 -0.12 22.40 -29.17
N VAL A 96 -0.03 21.07 -29.23
CA VAL A 96 -1.04 20.17 -28.69
C VAL A 96 -0.47 19.52 -27.44
N PHE A 97 -1.18 19.69 -26.33
CA PHE A 97 -0.90 19.00 -25.07
C PHE A 97 -1.73 17.73 -25.01
N GLU A 98 -1.05 16.60 -24.85
CA GLU A 98 -1.69 15.34 -24.45
C GLU A 98 -1.71 15.29 -22.92
N ILE A 99 -2.90 15.16 -22.36
CA ILE A 99 -3.13 15.17 -20.92
C ILE A 99 -3.80 13.86 -20.55
N ASP A 100 -3.05 13.01 -19.85
CA ASP A 100 -3.59 11.83 -19.20
C ASP A 100 -4.25 12.23 -17.88
N ILE A 101 -5.57 12.18 -17.85
CA ILE A 101 -6.37 12.39 -16.65
C ILE A 101 -6.62 11.01 -16.03
N ASP A 102 -6.13 10.82 -14.81
CA ASP A 102 -6.60 9.70 -13.99
C ASP A 102 -8.03 10.02 -13.54
N LEU A 103 -9.00 9.17 -13.93
CA LEU A 103 -10.41 9.36 -13.57
C LEU A 103 -10.70 8.94 -12.12
N ASN A 104 -9.73 8.33 -11.43
CA ASN A 104 -9.81 7.97 -10.03
C ASN A 104 -8.59 8.50 -9.26
N PRO A 105 -8.35 9.83 -9.23
CA PRO A 105 -7.20 10.37 -8.52
C PRO A 105 -7.35 10.06 -7.02
N SER A 106 -6.36 9.38 -6.45
CA SER A 106 -6.37 9.16 -5.01
C SER A 106 -6.07 10.48 -4.33
N ILE A 107 -6.87 10.84 -3.33
CA ILE A 107 -6.59 12.03 -2.51
C ILE A 107 -5.21 11.95 -1.82
N LEU A 108 -4.62 10.76 -1.78
CA LEU A 108 -3.30 10.48 -1.21
C LEU A 108 -2.14 10.80 -2.16
N ASP A 109 -2.38 10.98 -3.45
CA ASP A 109 -1.34 11.11 -4.48
C ASP A 109 -0.48 12.36 -4.30
N LEU A 110 -1.08 13.46 -3.82
CA LEU A 110 -0.32 14.67 -3.52
C LEU A 110 0.73 14.43 -2.43
N GLY A 111 0.37 13.68 -1.39
CA GLY A 111 1.32 13.31 -0.34
C GLY A 111 2.46 12.42 -0.85
N VAL A 112 2.15 11.52 -1.79
CA VAL A 112 3.16 10.65 -2.44
C VAL A 112 4.11 11.51 -3.27
N LEU A 113 3.58 12.46 -4.04
CA LEU A 113 4.39 13.37 -4.85
C LEU A 113 5.30 14.25 -3.99
N LEU A 114 4.77 14.83 -2.91
CA LEU A 114 5.54 15.62 -1.95
C LEU A 114 6.67 14.80 -1.32
N SER A 115 6.41 13.54 -0.98
CA SER A 115 7.42 12.60 -0.47
C SER A 115 8.51 12.32 -1.52
N LYS A 116 8.15 12.05 -2.78
CA LYS A 116 9.10 11.79 -3.87
C LYS A 116 10.06 12.95 -4.16
N ILE A 117 9.60 14.19 -3.99
CA ILE A 117 10.46 15.38 -4.13
C ILE A 117 11.25 15.72 -2.86
N GLY A 118 11.13 14.91 -1.81
CA GLY A 118 11.82 15.08 -0.52
C GLY A 118 11.17 16.08 0.44
N ASP A 119 9.98 16.61 0.12
CA ASP A 119 9.26 17.57 0.96
C ASP A 119 8.42 16.84 2.04
N PHE A 120 9.10 16.10 2.90
CA PHE A 120 8.50 15.21 3.90
C PHE A 120 7.64 15.95 4.93
N GLU A 121 8.00 17.17 5.30
CA GLU A 121 7.23 17.96 6.28
C GLU A 121 5.86 18.34 5.71
N ARG A 122 5.81 18.77 4.45
CA ARG A 122 4.53 19.07 3.80
C ARG A 122 3.71 17.80 3.55
N ALA A 123 4.35 16.70 3.17
CA ALA A 123 3.68 15.42 2.98
C ALA A 123 3.02 14.93 4.29
N LYS A 124 3.75 14.97 5.42
CA LYS A 124 3.21 14.61 6.75
C LYS A 124 2.06 15.52 7.14
N ARG A 125 2.22 16.85 7.01
CA ARG A 125 1.17 17.81 7.34
C ARG A 125 -0.09 17.58 6.50
N PHE A 126 0.08 17.26 5.22
CA PHE A 126 -1.03 16.92 4.32
C PHE A 126 -1.78 15.67 4.81
N TYR A 127 -1.09 14.54 5.03
CA TYR A 127 -1.71 13.32 5.53
C TYR A 127 -2.36 13.48 6.91
N GLN A 128 -1.76 14.27 7.81
CA GLN A 128 -2.33 14.58 9.11
C GLN A 128 -3.62 15.40 9.01
N ARG A 129 -3.69 16.35 8.08
CA ARG A 129 -4.93 17.10 7.82
C ARG A 129 -6.02 16.20 7.23
N LEU A 130 -5.68 15.30 6.32
CA LEU A 130 -6.64 14.33 5.78
C LEU A 130 -7.31 13.52 6.90
N LEU A 131 -6.55 13.06 7.89
CA LEU A 131 -7.07 12.31 9.04
C LEU A 131 -8.05 13.10 9.94
N VAL A 132 -8.01 14.43 9.90
CA VAL A 132 -8.79 15.31 10.78
C VAL A 132 -9.97 15.95 10.06
N GLU A 133 -9.78 16.34 8.80
CA GLU A 133 -10.69 17.23 8.09
C GLU A 133 -11.65 16.51 7.14
N LEU A 134 -11.41 15.25 6.80
CA LEU A 134 -12.27 14.47 5.90
C LEU A 134 -12.97 13.34 6.66
N PRO A 135 -14.21 12.99 6.28
CA PRO A 135 -14.85 11.77 6.75
C PRO A 135 -13.99 10.55 6.39
N LEU A 136 -13.85 9.60 7.31
CA LEU A 136 -12.96 8.45 7.15
C LEU A 136 -13.30 7.60 5.92
N ASP A 137 -14.56 7.56 5.51
CA ASP A 137 -15.04 6.83 4.33
C ASP A 137 -14.50 7.37 2.99
N TYR A 138 -13.94 8.58 2.98
CA TYR A 138 -13.35 9.21 1.79
C TYR A 138 -11.86 8.90 1.64
N ILE A 139 -11.25 8.25 2.62
CA ILE A 139 -9.81 8.01 2.66
C ILE A 139 -9.57 6.52 2.87
N ASP A 140 -8.72 5.95 2.01
CA ASP A 140 -8.12 4.67 2.32
C ASP A 140 -7.08 4.86 3.45
N LEU A 141 -7.55 4.70 4.70
CA LEU A 141 -6.75 4.90 5.91
C LEU A 141 -5.51 4.01 5.91
N GLY A 142 -5.67 2.80 5.41
CA GLY A 142 -4.61 1.84 5.26
C GLY A 142 -3.48 2.35 4.39
N VAL A 143 -3.81 2.82 3.19
CA VAL A 143 -2.84 3.37 2.24
C VAL A 143 -2.19 4.64 2.80
N LEU A 144 -2.97 5.50 3.45
CA LEU A 144 -2.45 6.69 4.12
C LEU A 144 -1.41 6.31 5.19
N TYR A 145 -1.70 5.32 6.03
CA TYR A 145 -0.77 4.87 7.06
C TYR A 145 0.49 4.22 6.47
N ASN A 146 0.37 3.45 5.38
CA ASN A 146 1.53 2.93 4.66
C ASN A 146 2.42 4.08 4.14
N ASN A 147 1.82 5.11 3.55
CA ASN A 147 2.56 6.26 3.02
C ASN A 147 3.24 7.08 4.14
N LEU A 148 2.58 7.26 5.28
CA LEU A 148 3.21 7.87 6.46
C LEU A 148 4.38 7.03 6.98
N GLY A 149 4.22 5.70 7.06
CA GLY A 149 5.28 4.77 7.45
C GLY A 149 6.51 4.91 6.55
N GLU A 150 6.29 5.00 5.24
CA GLU A 150 7.35 5.20 4.25
C GLU A 150 8.07 6.55 4.41
N ILE A 151 7.34 7.64 4.66
CA ILE A 151 7.96 8.94 4.94
C ILE A 151 8.87 8.86 6.16
N TYR A 152 8.37 8.28 7.27
CA TYR A 152 9.20 8.13 8.48
C TYR A 152 10.40 7.20 8.25
N ARG A 153 10.25 6.17 7.41
CA ARG A 153 11.34 5.26 7.04
C ARG A 153 12.46 6.00 6.31
N GLN A 154 12.10 6.81 5.31
CA GLN A 154 13.06 7.62 4.55
C GLN A 154 13.78 8.65 5.43
N GLN A 155 13.12 9.12 6.49
CA GLN A 155 13.71 10.01 7.50
C GLN A 155 14.48 9.28 8.62
N GLY A 156 14.44 7.94 8.69
CA GLY A 156 15.12 7.14 9.72
C GLY A 156 14.41 7.08 11.09
N TYR A 157 13.15 7.52 11.19
CA TYR A 157 12.37 7.53 12.44
C TYR A 157 11.67 6.21 12.70
N LEU A 158 12.42 5.24 13.18
CA LEU A 158 12.00 3.83 13.15
C LEU A 158 10.81 3.48 14.05
N ASN A 159 10.70 4.12 15.21
CA ASN A 159 9.53 3.92 16.08
C ASN A 159 8.24 4.38 15.39
N GLU A 160 8.29 5.51 14.69
CA GLU A 160 7.14 6.03 13.94
C GLU A 160 6.88 5.18 12.69
N THR A 161 7.92 4.77 11.95
CA THR A 161 7.81 3.82 10.82
C THR A 161 7.02 2.58 11.21
N MET A 162 7.43 1.90 12.29
CA MET A 162 6.77 0.67 12.74
C MET A 162 5.35 0.91 13.25
N LYS A 163 5.14 2.02 13.95
CA LYS A 163 3.80 2.43 14.42
C LYS A 163 2.83 2.62 13.25
N TYR A 164 3.26 3.29 12.18
CA TYR A 164 2.39 3.55 11.03
C TYR A 164 2.21 2.31 10.14
N TYR A 165 3.24 1.50 9.90
CA TYR A 165 3.03 0.23 9.20
C TYR A 165 2.13 -0.74 9.97
N LYS A 166 2.19 -0.77 11.30
CA LYS A 166 1.24 -1.53 12.12
C LYS A 166 -0.20 -1.05 11.91
N LYS A 167 -0.44 0.26 11.87
CA LYS A 167 -1.77 0.80 11.56
C LYS A 167 -2.21 0.41 10.15
N ALA A 168 -1.32 0.46 9.16
CA ALA A 168 -1.63 0.04 7.80
C ALA A 168 -2.03 -1.44 7.72
N ILE A 169 -1.36 -2.31 8.48
CA ILE A 169 -1.70 -3.74 8.57
C ILE A 169 -3.11 -3.94 9.14
N ASN A 170 -3.43 -3.24 10.23
CA ASN A 170 -4.75 -3.37 10.86
C ASN A 170 -5.89 -2.93 9.93
N GLU A 171 -5.68 -1.92 9.09
CA GLU A 171 -6.71 -1.41 8.17
C GLU A 171 -6.78 -2.22 6.86
N LEU A 172 -5.64 -2.56 6.25
CA LEU A 172 -5.60 -3.18 4.91
C LEU A 172 -5.61 -4.71 4.95
N ILE A 173 -4.96 -5.29 5.96
CA ILE A 173 -4.54 -6.69 5.92
C ILE A 173 -5.34 -7.53 6.91
N GLU A 174 -5.65 -7.03 8.11
CA GLU A 174 -6.45 -7.81 9.06
C GLU A 174 -7.86 -8.15 8.56
N PRO A 175 -8.62 -7.24 7.90
CA PRO A 175 -9.98 -7.51 7.48
C PRO A 175 -10.09 -8.54 6.35
N VAL A 176 -9.13 -8.54 5.43
CA VAL A 176 -9.16 -9.33 4.18
C VAL A 176 -8.15 -10.49 4.20
N GLY A 177 -7.18 -10.45 5.11
CA GLY A 177 -6.10 -11.43 5.20
C GLY A 177 -5.08 -11.27 4.07
N PHE A 178 -4.51 -12.38 3.63
CA PHE A 178 -3.43 -12.42 2.63
C PHE A 178 -3.89 -12.25 1.18
N HIS A 179 -5.11 -11.81 0.93
CA HIS A 179 -5.69 -11.82 -0.41
C HIS A 179 -5.48 -10.49 -1.17
N ASP A 180 -4.99 -9.47 -0.48
CA ASP A 180 -4.84 -8.12 -1.01
C ASP A 180 -3.39 -7.82 -1.42
N GLU A 181 -3.21 -7.07 -2.52
CA GLU A 181 -1.93 -6.53 -2.99
C GLU A 181 -1.17 -5.79 -1.87
N TRP A 182 -1.92 -5.12 -0.99
CA TRP A 182 -1.37 -4.41 0.16
C TRP A 182 -0.61 -5.31 1.13
N PHE A 183 -0.90 -6.61 1.18
CA PHE A 183 -0.12 -7.56 1.98
C PHE A 183 1.35 -7.54 1.58
N ALA A 184 1.65 -7.73 0.29
CA ALA A 184 3.02 -7.74 -0.19
C ALA A 184 3.68 -6.37 -0.10
N ILE A 185 2.95 -5.29 -0.40
CA ILE A 185 3.50 -3.92 -0.36
C ILE A 185 3.96 -3.56 1.05
N VAL A 186 3.07 -3.68 2.04
CA VAL A 186 3.37 -3.28 3.42
C VAL A 186 4.44 -4.19 4.02
N HIS A 187 4.38 -5.50 3.77
CA HIS A 187 5.36 -6.44 4.29
C HIS A 187 6.74 -6.27 3.65
N SER A 188 6.83 -6.01 2.34
CA SER A 188 8.09 -5.66 1.68
C SER A 188 8.70 -4.39 2.26
N ASN A 189 7.88 -3.36 2.49
CA ASN A 189 8.31 -2.12 3.11
C ASN A 189 8.88 -2.33 4.51
N ILE A 190 8.26 -3.18 5.34
CA ILE A 190 8.79 -3.54 6.65
C ILE A 190 10.07 -4.39 6.51
N GLY A 191 10.15 -5.27 5.52
CA GLY A 191 11.37 -6.02 5.21
C GLY A 191 12.56 -5.11 4.97
N MET A 192 12.38 -4.03 4.22
CA MET A 192 13.42 -3.01 4.02
C MET A 192 13.84 -2.29 5.32
N VAL A 193 12.93 -2.10 6.28
CA VAL A 193 13.27 -1.54 7.60
C VAL A 193 14.23 -2.48 8.35
N PHE A 194 13.97 -3.78 8.26
CA PHE A 194 14.76 -4.80 8.93
C PHE A 194 16.02 -5.20 8.19
N ASP A 195 16.10 -5.07 6.87
CA ASP A 195 17.33 -5.30 6.10
C ASP A 195 18.50 -4.47 6.63
N ALA A 196 18.20 -3.24 7.09
CA ALA A 196 19.17 -2.36 7.73
C ALA A 196 19.59 -2.79 9.15
N ARG A 197 18.99 -3.83 9.76
CA ARG A 197 19.12 -4.17 11.20
C ARG A 197 19.24 -5.65 11.54
N SER A 198 18.69 -6.55 10.73
CA SER A 198 18.62 -7.99 10.96
C SER A 198 18.23 -8.73 9.67
N GLU A 199 19.17 -9.52 9.16
CA GLU A 199 18.97 -10.36 7.97
C GLU A 199 17.80 -11.34 8.14
N LEU A 200 17.54 -11.80 9.37
CA LEU A 200 16.46 -12.74 9.66
C LEU A 200 15.08 -12.13 9.38
N PHE A 201 14.83 -10.92 9.90
CA PHE A 201 13.54 -10.25 9.73
C PHE A 201 13.33 -9.77 8.28
N SER A 202 14.40 -9.32 7.62
CA SER A 202 14.40 -9.02 6.18
C SER A 202 13.98 -10.23 5.35
N THR A 203 14.60 -11.39 5.61
CA THR A 203 14.29 -12.64 4.91
C THR A 203 12.85 -13.07 5.09
N ILE A 204 12.32 -12.96 6.32
CA ILE A 204 10.91 -13.28 6.61
C ILE A 204 9.99 -12.36 5.80
N TYR A 205 10.16 -11.05 5.88
CA TYR A 205 9.29 -10.08 5.19
C TYR A 205 9.37 -10.12 3.66
N ASN A 206 10.58 -10.26 3.10
CA ASN A 206 10.78 -10.35 1.66
C ASN A 206 10.30 -11.70 1.09
N GLY A 207 10.48 -12.78 1.84
CA GLY A 207 9.95 -14.10 1.50
C GLY A 207 8.42 -14.07 1.39
N MET A 208 7.74 -13.40 2.31
CA MET A 208 6.29 -13.20 2.29
C MET A 208 5.82 -12.45 1.04
N ALA A 209 6.44 -11.30 0.76
CA ALA A 209 6.10 -10.51 -0.41
C ALA A 209 6.30 -11.31 -1.72
N THR A 210 7.35 -12.15 -1.77
CA THR A 210 7.67 -12.99 -2.94
C THR A 210 6.66 -14.12 -3.15
N ILE A 211 6.28 -14.85 -2.08
CA ILE A 211 5.25 -15.90 -2.15
C ILE A 211 3.95 -15.32 -2.71
N PHE A 212 3.60 -14.11 -2.29
CA PHE A 212 2.37 -13.44 -2.69
C PHE A 212 2.42 -12.80 -4.08
N GLN A 213 3.45 -12.00 -4.41
CA GLN A 213 3.58 -11.35 -5.72
C GLN A 213 3.53 -12.35 -6.88
N ARG A 214 3.99 -13.57 -6.64
CA ARG A 214 3.99 -14.64 -7.63
C ARG A 214 2.72 -15.50 -7.61
N GLN A 215 1.76 -15.23 -6.71
CA GLN A 215 0.51 -15.99 -6.51
C GLN A 215 0.71 -17.53 -6.53
N VAL A 216 1.84 -18.01 -5.99
CA VAL A 216 2.33 -19.37 -6.30
C VAL A 216 1.55 -20.46 -5.58
N LEU A 217 0.91 -20.12 -4.46
CA LEU A 217 0.41 -21.12 -3.51
C LEU A 217 -1.08 -20.93 -3.19
N PRO A 218 -1.87 -22.03 -3.17
CA PRO A 218 -3.23 -22.01 -2.62
C PRO A 218 -3.22 -21.53 -1.17
N THR A 219 -4.28 -20.88 -0.72
CA THR A 219 -4.36 -20.28 0.63
C THR A 219 -4.27 -21.26 1.79
N SER A 220 -4.51 -22.54 1.52
CA SER A 220 -4.32 -23.64 2.46
C SER A 220 -2.88 -24.16 2.52
N HIS A 221 -1.96 -23.69 1.68
CA HIS A 221 -0.64 -24.28 1.58
C HIS A 221 0.16 -24.16 2.90
N PRO A 222 0.83 -25.23 3.38
CA PRO A 222 1.59 -25.20 4.65
C PRO A 222 2.65 -24.09 4.76
N SER A 223 3.25 -23.65 3.63
CA SER A 223 4.18 -22.52 3.61
C SER A 223 3.53 -21.18 4.01
N ILE A 224 2.21 -21.03 3.79
CA ILE A 224 1.43 -19.86 4.22
C ILE A 224 1.19 -19.92 5.73
N ALA A 225 0.94 -21.10 6.30
CA ALA A 225 0.87 -21.27 7.75
C ALA A 225 2.22 -21.00 8.44
N THR A 226 3.31 -21.49 7.84
CA THR A 226 4.68 -21.22 8.29
C THR A 226 5.00 -19.73 8.25
N THR A 227 4.48 -19.04 7.23
CA THR A 227 4.58 -17.58 7.12
C THR A 227 3.89 -16.89 8.30
N TYR A 228 2.65 -17.26 8.63
CA TYR A 228 1.96 -16.73 9.81
C TYR A 228 2.68 -17.03 11.12
N MET A 229 3.31 -18.21 11.27
CA MET A 229 4.14 -18.51 12.44
C MET A 229 5.33 -17.54 12.57
N ASN A 230 6.02 -17.29 11.47
CA ASN A 230 7.15 -16.36 11.44
C ASN A 230 6.71 -14.92 11.72
N MET A 231 5.53 -14.51 11.25
CA MET A 231 4.93 -13.23 11.62
C MET A 231 4.64 -13.16 13.12
N GLY A 232 4.10 -14.23 13.70
CA GLY A 232 3.86 -14.33 15.13
C GLY A 232 5.13 -14.09 15.96
N LEU A 233 6.20 -14.81 15.64
CA LEU A 233 7.52 -14.65 16.26
C LEU A 233 8.07 -13.24 16.12
N LEU A 234 7.84 -12.62 14.98
CA LEU A 234 8.30 -11.27 14.70
C LEU A 234 7.54 -10.22 15.53
N TYR A 235 6.22 -10.33 15.61
CA TYR A 235 5.43 -9.47 16.50
C TYR A 235 5.73 -9.73 17.98
N TYR A 236 6.14 -10.94 18.32
CA TYR A 236 6.57 -11.27 19.67
C TYR A 236 7.88 -10.54 20.00
N ALA A 237 8.84 -10.52 19.07
CA ALA A 237 10.06 -9.72 19.20
C ALA A 237 9.78 -8.21 19.29
N MET A 238 8.67 -7.74 18.70
CA MET A 238 8.16 -6.38 18.85
C MET A 238 7.31 -6.16 20.11
N GLN A 239 7.21 -7.15 21.01
CA GLN A 239 6.41 -7.13 22.23
C GLN A 239 4.91 -6.89 22.00
N ASN A 240 4.39 -7.30 20.83
CA ASN A 240 3.00 -7.10 20.45
C ASN A 240 2.21 -8.42 20.51
N ILE A 241 1.88 -8.82 21.73
CA ILE A 241 1.27 -10.12 22.03
C ILE A 241 -0.07 -10.34 21.31
N SER A 242 -0.88 -9.29 21.13
CA SER A 242 -2.16 -9.40 20.43
C SER A 242 -2.00 -9.80 18.96
N LEU A 243 -1.09 -9.14 18.22
CA LEU A 243 -0.81 -9.52 16.84
C LEU A 243 -0.11 -10.88 16.77
N THR A 244 0.79 -11.17 17.71
CA THR A 244 1.40 -12.50 17.82
C THR A 244 0.36 -13.60 17.89
N LEU A 245 -0.57 -13.51 18.84
CA LEU A 245 -1.65 -14.48 19.01
C LEU A 245 -2.50 -14.60 17.74
N GLY A 246 -2.89 -13.47 17.15
CA GLY A 246 -3.68 -13.45 15.91
C GLY A 246 -3.01 -14.21 14.77
N HIS A 247 -1.71 -13.99 14.55
CA HIS A 247 -0.97 -14.69 13.49
C HIS A 247 -0.76 -16.18 13.79
N ILE A 248 -0.40 -16.55 15.03
CA ILE A 248 -0.22 -17.96 15.38
C ILE A 248 -1.56 -18.72 15.31
N HIS A 249 -2.68 -18.09 15.65
CA HIS A 249 -4.01 -18.70 15.45
C HIS A 249 -4.34 -18.93 13.98
N LYS A 250 -4.05 -17.97 13.10
CA LYS A 250 -4.25 -18.17 11.65
C LYS A 250 -3.34 -19.27 11.08
N ALA A 251 -2.10 -19.39 11.57
CA ALA A 251 -1.24 -20.51 11.23
C ALA A 251 -1.84 -21.85 11.65
N LEU A 252 -2.35 -21.92 12.89
CA LEU A 252 -2.99 -23.10 13.44
C LEU A 252 -4.21 -23.53 12.59
N GLU A 253 -5.05 -22.57 12.18
CA GLU A 253 -6.22 -22.84 11.34
C GLU A 253 -5.83 -23.51 10.02
N ILE A 254 -4.83 -22.96 9.33
CA ILE A 254 -4.35 -23.53 8.07
C ILE A 254 -3.75 -24.92 8.32
N PHE A 255 -2.89 -25.07 9.33
CA PHE A 255 -2.28 -26.36 9.66
C PHE A 255 -3.32 -27.43 10.01
N LEU A 256 -4.39 -27.09 10.73
CA LEU A 256 -5.50 -28.01 11.01
C LEU A 256 -6.26 -28.44 9.74
N GLY A 257 -6.28 -27.59 8.71
CA GLY A 257 -6.91 -27.89 7.43
C GLY A 257 -6.09 -28.79 6.50
N VAL A 258 -4.76 -28.84 6.67
CA VAL A 258 -3.87 -29.54 5.70
C VAL A 258 -2.96 -30.61 6.29
N LEU A 259 -2.69 -30.57 7.59
CA LEU A 259 -1.81 -31.53 8.25
C LEU A 259 -2.63 -32.66 8.91
N PRO A 260 -2.06 -33.88 9.01
CA PRO A 260 -2.60 -34.93 9.86
C PRO A 260 -2.75 -34.45 11.31
N LYS A 261 -3.77 -34.95 12.02
CA LYS A 261 -4.08 -34.51 13.40
C LYS A 261 -2.95 -34.74 14.41
N ASN A 262 -2.07 -35.70 14.14
CA ASN A 262 -0.90 -36.03 14.97
C ASN A 262 0.41 -35.39 14.47
N HIS A 263 0.33 -34.46 13.51
CA HIS A 263 1.52 -33.86 12.94
C HIS A 263 2.25 -33.00 14.01
N PRO A 264 3.58 -33.17 14.20
CA PRO A 264 4.33 -32.46 15.24
C PRO A 264 4.21 -30.93 15.19
N GLN A 265 4.07 -30.36 13.99
CA GLN A 265 3.85 -28.91 13.81
C GLN A 265 2.61 -28.38 14.54
N LEU A 266 1.55 -29.19 14.68
CA LEU A 266 0.36 -28.80 15.45
C LEU A 266 0.68 -28.68 16.94
N ALA A 267 1.47 -29.61 17.49
CA ALA A 267 1.93 -29.54 18.88
C ALA A 267 2.80 -28.30 19.13
N VAL A 268 3.75 -28.01 18.24
CA VAL A 268 4.59 -26.79 18.32
C VAL A 268 3.74 -25.52 18.30
N THR A 269 2.72 -25.49 17.44
CA THR A 269 1.81 -24.34 17.32
C THR A 269 0.98 -24.16 18.58
N TYR A 270 0.43 -25.25 19.13
CA TYR A 270 -0.31 -25.21 20.40
C TYR A 270 0.55 -24.81 21.59
N ILE A 271 1.79 -25.30 21.70
CA ILE A 271 2.74 -24.85 22.74
C ILE A 271 2.99 -23.35 22.62
N SER A 272 3.18 -22.84 21.40
CA SER A 272 3.42 -21.42 21.17
C SER A 272 2.24 -20.56 21.66
N ILE A 273 1.00 -21.00 21.43
CA ILE A 273 -0.20 -20.34 21.96
C ILE A 273 -0.27 -20.44 23.48
N GLY A 274 0.02 -21.61 24.04
CA GLY A 274 0.04 -21.84 25.49
C GLY A 274 1.00 -20.89 26.21
N VAL A 275 2.24 -20.76 25.69
CA VAL A 275 3.26 -19.82 26.22
C VAL A 275 2.77 -18.37 26.19
N LEU A 276 2.03 -17.98 25.16
CA LEU A 276 1.52 -16.60 25.06
C LEU A 276 0.39 -16.33 26.05
N TYR A 277 -0.46 -17.32 26.34
CA TYR A 277 -1.48 -17.19 27.38
C TYR A 277 -0.88 -17.22 28.78
N ASP A 278 0.12 -18.05 29.03
CA ASP A 278 0.89 -18.07 30.28
C ASP A 278 1.55 -16.70 30.54
N TYR A 279 2.16 -16.10 29.50
CA TYR A 279 2.71 -14.74 29.58
C TYR A 279 1.65 -13.65 29.87
N GLN A 280 0.37 -13.94 29.64
CA GLN A 280 -0.76 -13.03 29.94
C GLN A 280 -1.46 -13.36 31.28
N ASP A 281 -0.88 -14.24 32.11
CA ASP A 281 -1.50 -14.76 33.34
C ASP A 281 -2.87 -15.45 33.09
N ARG A 282 -3.03 -16.04 31.91
CA ARG A 282 -4.24 -16.77 31.46
C ARG A 282 -4.01 -18.28 31.55
N ASP A 283 -3.76 -18.74 32.76
CA ASP A 283 -3.30 -20.11 33.06
C ASP A 283 -4.25 -21.19 32.55
N PHE A 284 -5.57 -20.98 32.66
CA PHE A 284 -6.55 -21.98 32.23
C PHE A 284 -6.52 -22.20 30.71
N GLU A 285 -6.43 -21.12 29.94
CA GLU A 285 -6.27 -21.20 28.49
C GLU A 285 -4.91 -21.81 28.13
N ALA A 286 -3.84 -21.40 28.82
CA ALA A 286 -2.51 -21.96 28.59
C ALA A 286 -2.48 -23.48 28.78
N ILE A 287 -3.06 -23.97 29.89
CA ILE A 287 -3.17 -25.40 30.21
C ILE A 287 -3.95 -26.16 29.13
N ASP A 288 -5.09 -25.64 28.67
CA ASP A 288 -5.87 -26.28 27.60
C ASP A 288 -5.04 -26.48 26.32
N TYR A 289 -4.24 -25.48 25.94
CA TYR A 289 -3.35 -25.58 24.79
C TYR A 289 -2.17 -26.52 25.01
N TYR A 290 -1.57 -26.55 26.21
CA TYR A 290 -0.52 -27.51 26.53
C TYR A 290 -1.03 -28.95 26.51
N LEU A 291 -2.22 -29.22 27.03
CA LEU A 291 -2.83 -30.55 26.98
C LEU A 291 -3.10 -31.02 25.54
N LYS A 292 -3.54 -30.12 24.66
CA LYS A 292 -3.70 -30.42 23.22
C LYS A 292 -2.37 -30.76 22.56
N ALA A 293 -1.29 -30.07 22.93
CA ALA A 293 0.04 -30.37 22.42
C ALA A 293 0.56 -31.72 22.93
N GLU A 294 0.41 -31.98 24.23
CA GLU A 294 0.82 -33.23 24.87
C GLU A 294 0.11 -34.44 24.23
N GLN A 295 -1.19 -34.34 24.00
CA GLN A 295 -1.96 -35.40 23.33
C GLN A 295 -1.40 -35.75 21.95
N ILE A 296 -0.93 -34.76 21.19
CA ILE A 296 -0.32 -34.96 19.87
C ILE A 296 1.06 -35.60 20.01
N ILE A 297 1.87 -35.13 20.97
CA ILE A 297 3.21 -35.65 21.23
C ILE A 297 3.12 -37.12 21.63
N ASP A 298 2.26 -37.47 22.57
CA ASP A 298 2.06 -38.86 23.03
C ASP A 298 1.61 -39.78 21.89
N GLN A 299 0.67 -39.32 21.05
CA GLN A 299 0.23 -40.07 19.88
C GLN A 299 1.32 -40.20 18.81
N SER A 300 2.23 -39.24 18.70
CA SER A 300 3.36 -39.29 17.77
C SER A 300 4.48 -40.24 18.24
N VAL A 301 4.70 -40.33 19.56
CA VAL A 301 5.69 -41.22 20.19
C VAL A 301 5.20 -42.68 20.19
N LEU A 302 3.90 -42.90 20.26
CA LEU A 302 3.26 -44.22 20.22
C LEU A 302 3.09 -44.80 18.79
N ALA A 303 3.45 -44.05 17.74
CA ALA A 303 3.40 -44.55 16.36
C ALA A 303 4.69 -45.33 16.03
N PRO A 304 4.64 -46.66 15.87
CA PRO A 304 5.84 -47.47 15.62
C PRO A 304 6.19 -47.49 14.13
N ASP A 305 6.60 -46.36 13.55
CA ASP A 305 7.48 -46.27 12.38
C ASP A 305 7.50 -44.81 11.89
N HIS A 306 8.59 -44.09 12.18
CA HIS A 306 8.97 -42.92 11.40
C HIS A 306 10.33 -43.19 10.78
N LYS A 307 10.36 -43.99 9.70
CA LYS A 307 11.39 -43.82 8.68
C LYS A 307 11.32 -42.36 8.24
N LEU A 308 12.32 -41.59 8.63
CA LEU A 308 12.66 -40.31 8.03
C LEU A 308 12.74 -40.52 6.51
N ARG A 309 11.66 -40.18 5.80
CA ARG A 309 11.75 -39.93 4.37
C ARG A 309 12.18 -38.47 4.25
N GLU A 310 13.49 -38.30 4.05
CA GLU A 310 14.03 -37.17 3.31
C GLU A 310 13.11 -36.93 2.12
N ASP A 311 12.53 -35.73 2.00
CA ASP A 311 12.07 -35.11 0.75
C ASP A 311 11.26 -33.85 1.09
N ILE A 312 11.93 -32.74 1.43
CA ILE A 312 11.52 -31.39 1.00
C ILE A 312 12.80 -30.54 0.88
N TYR A 313 13.34 -30.44 -0.34
CA TYR A 313 14.10 -29.29 -0.83
C TYR A 313 13.13 -28.29 -1.47
#